data_AF-A0A0B8NL44-F1
#
_entry.id   AF-A0A0B8NL44-F1
#
_cell.length_a   1.000
_cell.length_b   1.000
_cell.length_c   1.000
_cell.angle_alpha   90.00
_cell.angle_beta   90.00
_cell.angle_gamma   90.00
#
_symmetry.space_group_name_H-M   'P 1'
#
loop_
_entity.id
_entity.type
_entity.pdbx_description
1 polymer ?
#
loop_
_entity_poly.entity_id
_entity_poly.type
_entity_poly.pdbx_seq_one_letter_code
_entity_poly.pdbx_strand_id
1 'polypeptide(L)' 'MSEIQERDYRDRNRAVAPLRPAEDALVLDSTELSIEEVMVEALKFIESKVS' A
#
# COMPACT_ATOMS: atom_id res chain seq x y z
N MET A 1 17.44 9.65 1.54
CA MET A 1 16.06 10.17 1.54
C MET A 1 15.63 10.72 0.17
N SER A 2 16.47 11.49 -0.54
CA SER A 2 16.07 12.10 -1.83
C SER A 2 15.79 11.08 -2.93
N GLU A 3 16.59 10.02 -3.07
CA GLU A 3 16.40 9.01 -4.14
C GLU A 3 15.03 8.31 -4.04
N ILE A 4 14.59 7.99 -2.82
CA ILE A 4 13.28 7.36 -2.58
C ILE A 4 12.17 8.35 -2.93
N GLN A 5 12.28 9.60 -2.50
CA GLN A 5 11.28 10.64 -2.77
C GLN A 5 11.16 10.95 -4.28
N GLU A 6 12.29 11.04 -4.99
CA GLU A 6 12.30 11.25 -6.45
C GLU A 6 11.71 10.06 -7.22
N ARG A 7 11.98 8.83 -6.76
CA ARG A 7 11.36 7.63 -7.33
C ARG A 7 9.85 7.66 -7.12
N ASP A 8 9.40 7.89 -5.89
CA ASP A 8 7.98 7.88 -5.56
C ASP A 8 7.23 9.01 -6.30
N TYR A 9 7.85 10.18 -6.45
CA TYR A 9 7.29 11.27 -7.27
C TYR A 9 7.14 10.85 -8.73
N ARG A 10 8.17 10.26 -9.34
CA ARG A 10 8.09 9.79 -10.73
C ARG A 10 7.04 8.69 -10.91
N ASP A 11 6.96 7.75 -9.97
CA ASP A 11 6.02 6.62 -10.05
C ASP A 11 4.56 7.06 -9.90
N ARG A 12 4.28 8.06 -9.05
CA ARG A 12 2.93 8.64 -8.93
C ARG A 12 2.51 9.47 -10.15
N ASN A 13 3.44 10.09 -10.86
CA ASN A 13 3.16 11.00 -11.96
C ASN A 13 3.35 10.41 -13.37
N ARG A 14 3.71 9.12 -13.50
CA ARG A 14 3.89 8.52 -14.84
C ARG A 14 2.56 8.46 -15.60
N ALA A 15 2.62 8.69 -16.91
CA ALA A 15 1.42 8.73 -17.77
C ALA A 15 0.71 7.36 -17.92
N VAL A 16 1.46 6.25 -17.81
CA VAL A 16 0.94 4.89 -18.00
C VAL A 16 1.14 4.09 -16.71
N ALA A 17 0.07 3.49 -16.19
CA ALA A 17 0.07 2.72 -14.93
C ALA A 17 0.70 3.48 -13.74
N PRO A 18 0.19 4.68 -13.37
CA PRO A 18 0.69 5.43 -12.23
C PRO A 18 0.51 4.68 -10.91
N LEU A 19 1.41 4.93 -9.95
CA LEU A 19 1.29 4.42 -8.59
C LEU A 19 0.13 5.11 -7.87
N ARG A 20 -1.03 4.44 -7.84
CA ARG A 20 -2.22 4.86 -7.11
C ARG A 20 -2.96 3.62 -6.57
N PRO A 21 -3.56 3.69 -5.37
CA PRO A 21 -4.40 2.62 -4.88
C PRO A 21 -5.63 2.46 -5.80
N ALA A 22 -6.14 1.23 -5.91
CA ALA A 22 -7.44 0.98 -6.53
C ALA A 22 -8.58 1.52 -5.65
N GLU A 23 -9.75 1.74 -6.22
CA GLU A 23 -10.91 2.30 -5.49
C GLU A 23 -11.40 1.37 -4.36
N ASP A 24 -11.23 0.06 -4.53
CA ASP A 24 -11.60 -0.99 -3.59
C ASP A 24 -10.42 -1.54 -2.77
N ALA A 25 -9.23 -0.97 -2.95
CA ALA A 25 -8.03 -1.41 -2.25
C ALA A 25 -8.06 -1.00 -0.77
N LEU A 26 -7.62 -1.92 0.11
CA LEU A 26 -7.23 -1.56 1.46
C LEU A 26 -5.90 -0.81 1.42
N VAL A 27 -5.88 0.42 1.94
CA VAL A 27 -4.63 1.14 2.22
C VAL A 27 -4.19 0.79 3.64
N LEU A 28 -3.12 0.00 3.74
CA LEU A 28 -2.54 -0.42 5.02
C LEU A 28 -1.25 0.38 5.27
N ASP A 29 -1.31 1.37 6.16
CA ASP A 29 -0.12 2.13 6.59
C ASP A 29 0.62 1.33 7.66
N SER A 30 1.86 0.93 7.34
CA SER A 30 2.72 0.14 8.23
C SER A 30 3.79 0.96 8.95
N THR A 31 3.70 2.30 8.94
CA THR A 31 4.77 3.17 9.47
C THR A 31 5.14 2.85 10.92
N GLU A 32 4.14 2.51 11.74
CA GLU A 32 4.30 2.21 13.18
C GLU A 32 3.97 0.74 13.53
N LEU A 33 3.85 -0.13 12.53
CA LEU A 33 3.47 -1.54 12.72
C LEU A 33 4.69 -2.45 12.62
N SER A 34 4.72 -3.46 13.48
CA SER A 34 5.57 -4.64 13.30
C SER A 34 5.12 -5.48 12.10
N ILE A 35 6.00 -6.37 11.63
CA ILE A 35 5.70 -7.26 10.50
C ILE A 35 4.51 -8.16 10.85
N GLU A 36 4.47 -8.68 12.09
CA GLU A 36 3.41 -9.54 12.58
C GLU A 36 2.05 -8.81 12.59
N GLU A 37 2.02 -7.55 13.01
CA GLU A 37 0.80 -6.73 13.02
C GLU A 37 0.28 -6.47 11.61
N VAL A 38 1.17 -6.12 10.67
CA VAL A 38 0.82 -5.96 9.25
C VAL A 38 0.18 -7.23 8.69
N MET A 39 0.76 -8.40 9.00
CA MET A 39 0.24 -9.69 8.53
C MET A 39 -1.14 -9.99 9.10
N VAL A 40 -1.36 -9.73 10.39
CA VAL A 40 -2.65 -9.94 11.03
C VAL A 40 -3.73 -9.05 10.42
N GLU A 41 -3.45 -7.77 10.21
CA GLU A 41 -4.43 -6.83 9.62
C GLU A 41 -4.74 -7.18 8.15
N ALA A 42 -3.73 -7.57 7.36
CA ALA A 42 -3.94 -8.00 5.98
C ALA A 42 -4.83 -9.26 5.90
N LEU A 43 -4.59 -10.26 6.76
CA LEU A 43 -5.38 -11.50 6.78
C LEU A 43 -6.84 -11.25 7.19
N LYS A 44 -7.08 -10.43 8.22
CA LYS A 44 -8.44 -10.06 8.63
C LYS A 44 -9.24 -9.44 7.49
N PHE A 45 -8.62 -8.54 6.73
CA PHE A 45 -9.29 -7.92 5.59
C PHE A 45 -9.63 -8.95 4.51
N ILE A 46 -8.70 -9.86 4.19
CA ILE A 46 -8.94 -10.93 3.21
C ILE A 46 -10.11 -11.82 3.66
N GLU A 47 -10.13 -12.26 4.92
CA GLU A 47 -11.22 -13.08 5.48
C GLU A 47 -12.59 -12.38 5.36
N SER A 48 -12.64 -11.06 5.62
CA SER A 48 -13.85 -10.25 5.50
C SER A 48 -14.40 -10.15 4.06
N LYS A 49 -13.57 -10.45 3.05
CA LYS A 49 -13.95 -10.40 1.63
C LYS A 49 -14.26 -11.77 1.02
N VAL A 50 -13.85 -12.84 1.68
CA VAL A 50 -14.04 -14.22 1.21
C VAL A 50 -15.27 -14.89 1.84
N SER A 51 -15.73 -14.42 3.01
CA SER A 51 -17.07 -14.76 3.53
C SER A 51 -18.19 -14.07 2.77
#